data_AF-A0A7S2CEK7-F1
#
_entry.id   AF-A0A7S2CEK7-F1
#
_cell.length_a   1.000
_cell.length_b   1.000
_cell.length_c   1.000
_cell.angle_alpha   90.00
_cell.angle_beta   90.00
_cell.angle_gamma   90.00
#
_symmetry.space_group_name_H-M   'P 1'
#
loop_
_entity.id
_entity.type
_entity.pdbx_description
1 polymer ?
#
loop_
_entity_poly.entity_id
_entity_poly.type
_entity_poly.pdbx_seq_one_letter_code
_entity_poly.pdbx_strand_id
1 'polypeptide(L)'
;TAQKIDTHCISQEPLTFMCPIWNTNPLRGPNILGDFRLLCQVCGLPSWPLVDVDSRLGHLQLDLQFGPNMYQGQILEDGISGYAVFLTDLGGARQNSTPLATVNVKAQLQSTYCCRDTAYSVRV
;
A
#
# COMPACT_ATOMS: atom_id res chain seq x y z
N THR A 1 15.03 -13.20 23.30
CA THR A 1 14.21 -14.16 22.53
C THR A 1 13.83 -13.49 21.22
N ALA A 2 14.14 -14.11 20.09
CA ALA A 2 13.66 -13.62 18.81
C ALA A 2 12.16 -13.97 18.69
N GLN A 3 11.33 -12.97 18.40
CA GLN A 3 9.91 -13.18 18.16
C GLN A 3 9.61 -12.98 16.68
N LYS A 4 8.74 -13.83 16.15
CA LYS A 4 8.17 -13.66 14.82
C LYS A 4 7.32 -12.40 14.82
N ILE A 5 7.59 -11.48 13.90
CA ILE A 5 6.70 -10.38 13.57
C ILE A 5 5.72 -10.92 12.52
N ASP A 6 4.71 -11.64 13.01
CA ASP A 6 3.60 -12.08 12.19
C ASP A 6 2.45 -11.12 12.41
N THR A 7 2.17 -10.31 11.40
CA THR A 7 1.00 -9.44 11.40
C THR A 7 0.16 -9.78 10.18
N HIS A 8 -1.03 -9.21 10.08
CA HIS A 8 -1.83 -9.40 8.87
C HIS A 8 -1.12 -8.87 7.60
N CYS A 9 -0.11 -8.01 7.74
CA CYS A 9 0.50 -7.27 6.63
C CYS A 9 1.96 -7.66 6.37
N ILE A 10 2.57 -8.40 7.31
CA ILE A 10 3.93 -8.89 7.25
C ILE A 10 3.90 -10.36 7.60
N SER A 11 4.32 -11.18 6.65
CA SER A 11 4.58 -12.61 6.87
C SER A 11 6.09 -12.78 7.02
N GLN A 12 6.50 -13.31 8.17
CA GLN A 12 7.88 -13.71 8.40
C GLN A 12 7.99 -15.23 8.34
N GLU A 13 9.01 -15.79 7.71
CA GLU A 13 9.31 -17.22 7.88
C GLU A 13 10.01 -17.47 9.24
N PRO A 14 9.98 -18.70 9.79
CA PRO A 14 10.74 -19.02 10.99
C PRO A 14 12.22 -18.64 10.81
N LEU A 15 12.72 -17.76 11.68
CA LEU A 15 14.14 -17.40 11.68
C LEU A 15 14.96 -18.61 12.13
N THR A 16 15.87 -19.06 11.27
CA THR A 16 16.83 -20.10 11.59
C THR A 16 18.17 -19.44 11.90
N PHE A 17 18.70 -19.74 13.08
CA PHE A 17 20.02 -19.28 13.50
C PHE A 17 21.02 -20.37 13.19
N MET A 18 21.98 -20.09 12.31
CA MET A 18 23.05 -21.03 11.96
C MET A 18 24.40 -20.46 12.34
N CYS A 19 25.28 -21.31 12.89
CA CYS A 19 26.67 -20.91 13.08
C CYS A 19 27.34 -20.69 11.72
N PRO A 20 28.12 -19.62 11.54
CA PRO A 20 28.91 -19.42 10.34
C PRO A 20 29.86 -20.61 10.12
N ILE A 21 30.09 -20.98 8.86
CA ILE A 21 31.16 -21.92 8.53
C ILE A 21 32.47 -21.25 8.96
N TRP A 22 33.30 -21.96 9.74
CA TRP A 22 34.51 -21.43 10.38
C TRP A 22 34.21 -20.42 11.51
N ASN A 23 33.38 -20.80 12.47
CA ASN A 23 33.07 -20.00 13.65
C ASN A 23 34.24 -19.93 14.67
N THR A 24 35.42 -19.53 14.22
CA THR A 24 36.66 -19.42 15.03
C THR A 24 36.75 -18.13 15.83
N ASN A 25 35.90 -17.14 15.53
CA ASN A 25 35.84 -15.86 16.24
C ASN A 25 34.71 -15.90 17.29
N PRO A 26 35.01 -15.88 18.60
CA PRO A 26 34.01 -15.94 19.66
C PRO A 26 33.10 -14.70 19.75
N LEU A 27 33.45 -13.60 19.07
CA LEU A 27 32.63 -12.39 19.00
C LEU A 27 31.69 -12.37 17.79
N ARG A 28 31.77 -13.37 16.90
CA ARG A 28 30.93 -13.42 15.71
C ARG A 28 29.55 -13.99 16.06
N GLY A 29 28.50 -13.22 15.76
CA GLY A 29 27.12 -13.67 15.91
C GLY A 29 26.71 -14.75 14.89
N PRO A 30 25.61 -15.47 15.13
CA PRO A 30 25.08 -16.46 14.20
C PRO A 30 24.60 -15.79 12.90
N ASN A 31 24.66 -16.55 11.80
CA ASN A 31 23.94 -16.19 10.58
C ASN A 31 22.44 -16.33 10.86
N ILE A 32 21.69 -15.30 10.50
CA ILE A 32 20.22 -15.30 10.58
C ILE A 32 19.71 -15.62 9.18
N LEU A 33 19.00 -16.73 9.05
CA LEU A 33 18.37 -17.19 7.81
C LEU A 33 16.87 -17.10 7.98
N GLY A 34 16.19 -16.58 6.97
CA GLY A 34 14.73 -16.45 6.94
C GLY A 34 14.32 -15.39 5.95
N ASP A 35 13.11 -15.52 5.44
CA ASP A 35 12.52 -14.57 4.50
C ASP A 35 11.49 -13.68 5.20
N PHE A 36 11.39 -12.44 4.76
CA PHE A 36 10.33 -11.52 5.20
C PHE A 36 9.60 -11.00 3.97
N ARG A 37 8.27 -11.17 3.98
CA ARG A 37 7.41 -10.74 2.89
C ARG A 37 6.49 -9.64 3.37
N LEU A 38 6.60 -8.50 2.72
CA LEU A 38 5.58 -7.46 2.77
C LEU A 38 4.39 -7.97 1.97
N LEU A 39 3.26 -8.16 2.63
CA LEU A 39 2.04 -8.64 1.97
C LEU A 39 1.28 -7.50 1.28
N CYS A 40 1.70 -6.23 1.42
CA CYS A 40 0.93 -5.09 0.92
C CYS A 40 1.78 -3.92 0.34
N GLN A 41 1.42 -3.53 -0.89
CA GLN A 41 1.62 -2.24 -1.57
C GLN A 41 0.38 -1.35 -1.31
N VAL A 42 0.32 -0.08 -1.74
CA VAL A 42 -0.97 0.66 -1.80
C VAL A 42 -2.01 -0.30 -2.38
N CYS A 43 -3.18 -0.43 -1.76
CA CYS A 43 -4.23 -1.36 -2.21
C CYS A 43 -4.64 -1.21 -3.68
N GLY A 44 -4.14 -0.17 -4.33
CA GLY A 44 -4.39 0.14 -5.70
C GLY A 44 -5.81 0.62 -5.90
N LEU A 45 -6.13 0.78 -7.17
CA LEU A 45 -7.50 0.68 -7.61
C LEU A 45 -7.88 -0.81 -7.57
N PRO A 46 -9.10 -1.14 -7.15
CA PRO A 46 -9.61 -2.50 -7.21
C PRO A 46 -9.52 -3.05 -8.63
N SER A 47 -9.38 -4.38 -8.74
CA SER A 47 -9.11 -5.08 -10.00
C SER A 47 -10.26 -5.05 -11.02
N TRP A 48 -11.44 -4.53 -10.66
CA TRP A 48 -12.54 -4.43 -11.61
C TRP A 48 -12.28 -3.31 -12.63
N PRO A 49 -12.75 -3.51 -13.88
CA PRO A 49 -12.61 -2.49 -14.92
C PRO A 49 -13.34 -1.22 -14.51
N LEU A 50 -12.70 -0.08 -14.71
CA LEU A 50 -13.35 1.22 -14.66
C LEU A 50 -14.30 1.34 -15.84
N VAL A 51 -15.55 1.70 -15.56
CA VAL A 51 -16.60 1.89 -16.56
C VAL A 51 -16.94 3.36 -16.60
N ASP A 52 -17.01 3.92 -17.82
CA ASP A 52 -17.54 5.27 -18.02
C ASP A 52 -19.01 5.28 -17.65
N VAL A 53 -19.36 6.09 -16.65
CA VAL A 53 -20.74 6.27 -16.21
C VAL A 53 -21.41 7.49 -16.86
N ASP A 54 -20.69 8.23 -17.71
CA ASP A 54 -21.25 9.26 -18.57
C ASP A 54 -21.69 8.66 -19.92
N SER A 55 -22.87 9.06 -20.39
CA SER A 55 -23.39 8.63 -21.70
C SER A 55 -23.15 9.67 -22.80
N ARG A 56 -22.64 10.86 -22.44
CA ARG A 56 -22.40 11.96 -23.37
C ARG A 56 -21.09 11.74 -24.11
N LEU A 57 -21.13 11.87 -25.44
CA LEU A 57 -19.94 11.79 -26.27
C LEU A 57 -18.91 12.87 -25.87
N GLY A 58 -17.64 12.47 -25.82
CA GLY A 58 -16.52 13.35 -25.49
C GLY A 58 -16.41 13.71 -24.01
N HIS A 59 -17.23 13.11 -23.15
CA HIS A 59 -17.12 13.20 -21.70
C HIS A 59 -16.70 11.84 -21.16
N LEU A 60 -16.05 11.86 -20.00
CA LEU A 60 -15.66 10.67 -19.27
C LEU A 60 -15.97 10.95 -17.81
N GLN A 61 -16.74 10.08 -17.18
CA GLN A 61 -17.01 10.15 -15.75
C GLN A 61 -16.74 8.78 -15.13
N LEU A 62 -15.96 8.75 -14.06
CA LEU A 62 -15.48 7.51 -13.46
C LEU A 62 -15.77 7.50 -11.96
N ASP A 63 -16.25 6.36 -11.48
CA ASP A 63 -16.31 6.07 -10.05
C ASP A 63 -15.01 5.37 -9.64
N LEU A 64 -14.09 6.14 -9.06
CA LEU A 64 -12.83 5.63 -8.54
C LEU A 64 -13.03 5.13 -7.12
N GLN A 65 -12.48 3.96 -6.83
CA GLN A 65 -12.38 3.42 -5.48
C GLN A 65 -10.92 3.04 -5.23
N PHE A 66 -10.40 3.29 -4.03
CA PHE A 66 -9.03 2.95 -3.70
C PHE A 66 -8.87 2.74 -2.19
N GLY A 67 -7.78 2.06 -1.81
CA GLY A 67 -7.45 1.85 -0.41
C GLY A 67 -6.48 2.87 0.18
N PRO A 68 -6.22 2.79 1.50
CA PRO A 68 -5.37 3.73 2.20
C PRO A 68 -3.91 3.61 1.80
N ASN A 69 -3.15 4.66 2.11
CA ASN A 69 -1.71 4.67 1.97
C ASN A 69 -1.08 3.66 2.95
N MET A 70 -0.11 2.91 2.43
CA MET A 70 0.63 1.93 3.20
C MET A 70 2.12 2.12 3.02
N TYR A 71 2.85 2.10 4.13
CA TYR A 71 4.30 2.14 4.14
C TYR A 71 4.82 1.01 5.04
N GLN A 72 5.73 0.19 4.51
CA GLN A 72 6.31 -0.96 5.23
C GLN A 72 5.27 -1.88 5.91
N GLY A 73 4.13 -2.10 5.25
CA GLY A 73 3.08 -2.98 5.76
C GLY A 73 2.25 -2.39 6.90
N GLN A 74 2.36 -1.08 7.15
CA GLN A 74 1.48 -0.38 8.08
C GLN A 74 0.66 0.66 7.32
N ILE A 75 -0.62 0.79 7.68
CA ILE A 75 -1.44 1.92 7.23
C ILE A 75 -0.81 3.18 7.84
N LEU A 76 -0.23 4.02 6.98
CA LEU A 76 0.45 5.25 7.39
C LEU A 76 -0.26 6.43 6.74
N GLU A 77 -1.34 6.84 7.38
CA GLU A 77 -2.12 8.03 7.01
C GLU A 77 -1.88 9.20 7.98
N ASP A 78 -1.00 9.02 8.97
CA ASP A 78 -0.57 10.11 9.84
C ASP A 78 0.21 11.16 9.04
N GLY A 79 -0.15 12.43 9.22
CA GLY A 79 0.37 13.55 8.44
C GLY A 79 -0.17 13.69 7.01
N ILE A 80 -1.10 12.83 6.56
CA ILE A 80 -1.79 12.97 5.27
C ILE A 80 -3.14 13.66 5.50
N SER A 81 -3.38 14.79 4.82
CA SER A 81 -4.68 15.49 4.90
C SER A 81 -5.73 14.90 3.96
N GLY A 82 -5.31 14.37 2.83
CA GLY A 82 -6.18 13.78 1.83
C GLY A 82 -5.44 13.28 0.60
N TYR A 83 -6.23 12.71 -0.32
CA TYR A 83 -5.81 12.26 -1.63
C TYR A 83 -6.26 13.26 -2.69
N ALA A 84 -5.48 13.40 -3.74
CA ALA A 84 -5.79 14.27 -4.87
C ALA A 84 -5.70 13.45 -6.16
N VAL A 85 -6.75 13.48 -6.97
CA VAL A 85 -6.85 12.77 -8.25
C VAL A 85 -6.44 13.70 -9.37
N PHE A 86 -5.56 13.24 -10.25
CA PHE A 86 -5.07 13.98 -11.41
C PHE A 86 -5.24 13.15 -12.68
N LEU A 87 -5.46 13.82 -13.79
CA LEU A 87 -5.29 13.22 -15.11
C LEU A 87 -3.81 13.25 -15.49
N THR A 88 -3.27 12.13 -15.95
CA THR A 88 -1.89 12.03 -16.44
C THR A 88 -1.84 11.63 -17.90
N ASP A 89 -0.76 11.96 -18.57
CA ASP A 89 -0.40 11.35 -19.85
C ASP A 89 0.20 9.95 -19.67
N LEU A 90 0.58 9.32 -20.79
CA LEU A 90 1.22 8.00 -20.81
C LEU A 90 2.59 7.99 -20.11
N GLY A 91 3.26 9.14 -19.98
CA GLY A 91 4.53 9.30 -19.26
C GLY A 91 4.35 9.53 -17.75
N GLY A 92 3.11 9.61 -17.27
CA GLY A 92 2.79 9.92 -15.87
C GLY A 92 2.88 11.41 -15.54
N ALA A 93 3.09 12.29 -16.52
CA ALA A 93 3.05 13.72 -16.28
C ALA A 93 1.60 14.18 -16.13
N ARG A 94 1.33 15.00 -15.11
CA ARG A 94 -0.01 15.56 -14.87
C ARG A 94 -0.35 16.52 -16.00
N GLN A 95 -1.53 16.37 -16.58
CA GLN A 95 -1.99 17.32 -17.59
C GLN A 95 -2.27 18.70 -17.00
N ASN A 96 -2.83 18.75 -15.78
CA ASN A 96 -3.16 19.97 -15.06
C ASN A 96 -2.57 19.96 -13.65
N SER A 97 -2.28 21.15 -13.11
CA SER A 97 -1.81 21.35 -11.72
C SER A 97 -2.95 21.26 -10.70
N THR A 98 -4.18 21.55 -11.12
CA THR A 98 -5.38 21.45 -10.28
C THR A 98 -5.89 20.00 -10.28
N PRO A 99 -6.18 19.41 -9.12
CA PRO A 99 -6.75 18.07 -9.04
C PRO A 99 -8.19 18.05 -9.58
N LEU A 100 -8.57 16.94 -10.22
CA LEU A 100 -9.94 16.67 -10.66
C LEU A 100 -10.87 16.48 -9.45
N ALA A 101 -10.37 15.83 -8.42
CA ALA A 101 -11.07 15.69 -7.14
C ALA A 101 -10.09 15.54 -5.98
N THR A 102 -10.56 15.88 -4.79
CA THR A 102 -9.84 15.67 -3.54
C THR A 102 -10.69 14.85 -2.58
N VAL A 103 -10.05 13.94 -1.84
CA VAL A 103 -10.69 13.06 -0.88
C VAL A 103 -9.98 13.25 0.46
N ASN A 104 -10.68 13.80 1.45
CA ASN A 104 -10.11 13.94 2.78
C ASN A 104 -9.91 12.56 3.41
N VAL A 105 -8.80 12.39 4.14
CA VAL A 105 -8.53 11.17 4.90
C VAL A 105 -9.60 11.00 5.97
N LYS A 106 -10.10 9.78 6.13
CA LYS A 106 -11.08 9.46 7.18
C LYS A 106 -10.32 9.32 8.50
N ALA A 107 -10.83 9.93 9.59
CA ALA A 107 -10.23 9.76 10.91
C ALA A 107 -10.19 8.27 11.27
N GLN A 108 -8.97 7.73 11.44
CA GLN A 108 -8.66 6.35 11.81
C GLN A 108 -9.50 5.28 11.08
N LEU A 109 -8.98 4.79 9.95
CA LEU A 109 -9.33 3.46 9.47
C LEU A 109 -8.73 2.42 10.44
N GLN A 110 -9.41 2.17 11.57
CA GLN A 110 -9.13 0.99 12.40
C GLN A 110 -9.55 -0.25 11.60
N SER A 111 -8.71 -0.64 10.64
CA SER A 111 -8.96 -1.83 9.85
C SER A 111 -8.20 -3.01 10.42
N THR A 112 -8.94 -4.06 10.74
CA THR A 112 -8.41 -5.41 10.99
C THR A 112 -7.88 -6.07 9.71
N TYR A 113 -8.11 -5.46 8.54
CA TYR A 113 -7.66 -5.94 7.24
C TYR A 113 -6.56 -5.02 6.70
N CYS A 114 -5.47 -5.61 6.21
CA CYS A 114 -4.34 -4.82 5.71
C CYS A 114 -4.67 -4.03 4.45
N CYS A 115 -5.66 -4.47 3.69
CA CYS A 115 -6.02 -3.80 2.46
C CYS A 115 -7.52 -3.77 2.23
N ARG A 116 -8.09 -2.57 2.32
CA ARG A 116 -9.46 -2.28 1.84
C ARG A 116 -9.31 -1.39 0.62
N ASP A 117 -9.25 -1.99 -0.56
CA ASP A 117 -9.23 -1.34 -1.89
C ASP A 117 -10.42 -0.43 -2.18
N THR A 118 -11.41 -0.42 -1.29
CA THR A 118 -12.63 0.40 -1.32
C THR A 118 -12.75 1.36 -0.13
N ALA A 119 -11.66 1.62 0.60
CA ALA A 119 -11.70 2.51 1.76
C ALA A 119 -12.12 3.94 1.40
N TYR A 120 -11.74 4.38 0.20
CA TYR A 120 -12.05 5.68 -0.38
C TYR A 120 -12.81 5.50 -1.68
N SER A 121 -13.73 6.42 -1.96
CA SER A 121 -14.41 6.50 -3.25
C SER A 121 -14.56 7.95 -3.66
N VAL A 122 -14.41 8.23 -4.95
CA VAL A 122 -14.61 9.55 -5.52
C VAL A 122 -15.09 9.43 -6.95
N ARG A 123 -16.02 10.31 -7.33
CA ARG A 123 -16.47 10.47 -8.69
C ARG A 123 -15.69 11.60 -9.34
N VAL A 124 -15.09 11.32 -10.49
CA VAL A 124 -14.34 12.28 -11.32
C VAL A 124 -14.91 12.37 -12.71
#